data_AF-A0A5N5PVK5-F1
#
_entry.id   AF-A0A5N5PVK5-F1
#
_cell.length_a   1.000
_cell.length_b   1.000
_cell.length_c   1.000
_cell.angle_alpha   90.00
_cell.angle_beta   90.00
_cell.angle_gamma   90.00
#
_symmetry.space_group_name_H-M   'P 1'
#
loop_
_entity.id
_entity.type
_entity.pdbx_description
1 polymer ?
#
loop_
_entity_poly.entity_id
_entity_poly.type
_entity_poly.pdbx_seq_one_letter_code
_entity_poly.pdbx_strand_id
1 'polypeptide(L)'
;MRVTMTSQRSVFDAVPDELSCTSSKHMHKLFQGRYTRIGTQGPEVDQAFRSHVAHHLEDILSLLQSEARYALDEELGWPEQWTSVPLHRKLRRIVALLTGRIFVGRPLSRDNEWLKACINFTEDSERVKNASLKFNRFIRPFVVPFMPEVANAVQNMKKGGKCLEPIVADVMAQARLNVVGEKRTLPKPGGEGAFMTWILDYLPFNDPANAERLAIDQLIVCFASIYNTTRLLGQVIEDLASQPELIQLLREEIEEVVANNGLVVDEDDNRYLPDSSLSKFEKLHDFVLVSQGSYSDMPERRSNPTLAEYEVMVVLVELLQNYEFRLSSAVAEGRSLPLSRGCPKSGKEPSHDGADVVMLEIRRRE
;
A
#
# COMPACT_ATOMS: atom_id res chain seq x y z
N MET A 1 24.38 18.69 20.21
CA MET A 1 23.38 19.08 19.21
C MET A 1 23.92 18.75 17.81
N ARG A 2 23.93 17.46 17.45
CA ARG A 2 24.34 16.90 16.14
C ARG A 2 23.99 15.41 16.14
N VAL A 3 22.70 15.12 16.17
CA VAL A 3 22.12 13.82 15.84
C VAL A 3 20.88 14.22 15.05
N THR A 4 20.88 14.07 13.72
CA THR A 4 19.69 14.14 12.81
C THR A 4 20.09 14.46 11.37
N MET A 5 20.93 13.65 10.71
CA MET A 5 20.93 13.60 9.23
C MET A 5 21.43 12.25 8.69
N THR A 6 22.27 11.54 9.44
CA THR A 6 22.73 10.19 9.05
C THR A 6 21.64 9.11 9.24
N SER A 7 20.59 9.38 10.03
CA SER A 7 19.57 8.39 10.37
C SER A 7 18.52 8.16 9.28
N GLN A 8 18.30 9.11 8.36
CA GLN A 8 17.25 8.97 7.34
C GLN A 8 17.71 8.20 6.10
N ARG A 9 19.02 8.24 5.77
CA ARG A 9 19.57 7.48 4.63
C ARG A 9 19.54 5.96 4.86
N SER A 10 19.72 5.49 6.08
CA SER A 10 19.76 4.05 6.38
C SER A 10 18.40 3.37 6.30
N VAL A 11 17.30 4.11 6.46
CA VAL A 11 15.92 3.57 6.54
C VAL A 11 15.51 2.81 5.27
N PHE A 12 16.13 3.11 4.12
CA PHE A 12 15.82 2.49 2.82
C PHE A 12 17.06 1.98 2.06
N ASP A 13 18.18 1.73 2.74
CA ASP A 13 19.36 1.14 2.10
C ASP A 13 19.05 -0.27 1.56
N ALA A 14 18.14 -1.00 2.22
CA ALA A 14 17.42 -2.13 1.63
C ALA A 14 16.27 -1.60 0.77
N VAL A 15 16.14 -2.07 -0.49
CA VAL A 15 14.90 -1.82 -1.26
C VAL A 15 13.74 -2.30 -0.40
N PRO A 16 12.60 -1.60 -0.30
CA PRO A 16 11.39 -2.26 0.15
C PRO A 16 11.24 -3.51 -0.69
N ASP A 17 11.19 -4.70 -0.08
CA ASP A 17 11.28 -5.95 -0.84
C ASP A 17 10.34 -5.92 -2.03
N GLU A 18 9.16 -5.33 -1.87
CA GLU A 18 8.11 -5.09 -2.85
C GLU A 18 8.53 -4.41 -4.17
N LEU A 19 9.49 -3.48 -4.13
CA LEU A 19 9.99 -2.72 -5.28
C LEU A 19 11.34 -3.23 -5.77
N SER A 20 11.97 -4.20 -5.09
CA SER A 20 13.26 -4.74 -5.54
C SER A 20 13.16 -5.42 -6.91
N CYS A 21 14.21 -5.33 -7.72
CA CYS A 21 14.31 -6.06 -9.00
C CYS A 21 14.02 -7.57 -8.86
N THR A 22 14.35 -8.17 -7.71
CA THR A 22 14.02 -9.57 -7.39
C THR A 22 12.52 -9.77 -7.25
N SER A 23 11.85 -8.88 -6.51
CA SER A 23 10.39 -8.91 -6.36
C SER A 23 9.66 -8.49 -7.63
N SER A 24 10.17 -7.54 -8.40
CA SER A 24 9.62 -7.17 -9.71
C SER A 24 9.59 -8.39 -10.63
N LYS A 25 10.66 -9.20 -10.67
CA LYS A 25 10.69 -10.48 -11.40
C LYS A 25 9.72 -11.52 -10.83
N HIS A 26 9.61 -11.60 -9.50
CA HIS A 26 8.66 -12.49 -8.84
C HIS A 26 7.21 -12.13 -9.22
N MET A 27 6.85 -10.85 -9.07
CA MET A 27 5.56 -10.28 -9.43
C MET A 27 5.26 -10.47 -10.92
N HIS A 28 6.24 -10.24 -11.80
CA HIS A 28 6.10 -10.49 -13.23
C HIS A 28 5.69 -11.93 -13.53
N LYS A 29 6.31 -12.91 -12.86
CA LYS A 29 5.97 -14.32 -13.04
C LYS A 29 4.63 -14.68 -12.42
N LEU A 30 4.34 -14.16 -11.22
CA LEU A 30 3.15 -14.48 -10.44
C LEU A 30 1.89 -13.92 -11.11
N PHE A 31 1.91 -12.66 -11.52
CA PHE A 31 0.79 -11.93 -12.11
C PHE A 31 0.69 -12.03 -13.63
N GLN A 32 1.49 -12.91 -14.25
CA GLN A 32 1.56 -13.03 -15.70
C GLN A 32 1.84 -11.67 -16.37
N GLY A 33 2.87 -10.97 -15.89
CA GLY A 33 3.27 -9.62 -16.27
C GLY A 33 3.46 -9.39 -17.78
N ARG A 34 3.71 -10.45 -18.53
CA ARG A 34 3.68 -10.41 -20.01
C ARG A 34 2.35 -9.88 -20.57
N TYR A 35 1.24 -10.12 -19.87
CA TYR A 35 -0.10 -9.73 -20.29
C TYR A 35 -0.69 -8.60 -19.42
N THR A 36 -0.37 -8.58 -18.12
CA THR A 36 -0.87 -7.57 -17.19
C THR A 36 0.04 -6.35 -17.02
N ARG A 37 1.26 -6.37 -17.61
CA ARG A 37 2.34 -5.38 -17.41
C ARG A 37 2.90 -5.31 -15.98
N ILE A 38 2.37 -6.06 -15.01
CA ILE A 38 2.91 -6.09 -13.65
C ILE A 38 4.35 -6.63 -13.65
N GLY A 39 5.24 -6.00 -12.87
CA GLY A 39 6.63 -6.42 -12.80
C GLY A 39 7.47 -5.97 -14.00
N THR A 40 6.96 -5.07 -14.85
CA THR A 40 7.73 -4.45 -15.94
C THR A 40 8.21 -3.03 -15.62
N GLN A 41 8.04 -2.57 -14.38
CA GLN A 41 8.53 -1.26 -13.96
C GLN A 41 10.04 -1.15 -14.18
N GLY A 42 10.48 0.01 -14.65
CA GLY A 42 11.90 0.25 -14.90
C GLY A 42 12.68 0.58 -13.63
N PRO A 43 14.02 0.49 -13.67
CA PRO A 43 14.89 0.78 -12.54
C PRO A 43 14.81 2.23 -12.03
N GLU A 44 14.30 3.16 -12.84
CA GLU A 44 14.02 4.55 -12.47
C GLU A 44 13.03 4.67 -11.31
N VAL A 45 12.04 3.77 -11.23
CA VAL A 45 11.05 3.76 -10.15
C VAL A 45 11.73 3.45 -8.82
N ASP A 46 12.58 2.41 -8.81
CA ASP A 46 13.32 1.99 -7.63
C ASP A 46 14.27 3.11 -7.15
N GLN A 47 14.89 3.82 -8.09
CA GLN A 47 15.79 4.95 -7.79
C GLN A 47 15.05 6.16 -7.25
N ALA A 48 13.93 6.53 -7.87
CA ALA A 48 13.08 7.62 -7.41
C ALA A 48 12.52 7.35 -6.01
N PHE A 49 12.11 6.10 -5.76
CA PHE A 49 11.65 5.69 -4.43
C PHE A 49 12.77 5.85 -3.39
N ARG A 50 13.94 5.22 -3.60
CA ARG A 50 15.06 5.30 -2.65
C ARG A 50 15.56 6.72 -2.41
N SER A 51 15.55 7.54 -3.45
CA SER A 51 16.16 8.87 -3.39
C SER A 51 15.19 9.97 -2.99
N HIS A 52 13.89 9.85 -3.23
CA HIS A 52 12.95 10.92 -2.91
C HIS A 52 11.98 10.53 -1.81
N VAL A 53 11.41 9.32 -1.84
CA VAL A 53 10.47 8.89 -0.77
C VAL A 53 11.19 8.82 0.58
N ALA A 54 12.44 8.34 0.61
CA ALA A 54 13.23 8.30 1.84
C ALA A 54 13.55 9.69 2.42
N HIS A 55 13.86 10.68 1.57
CA HIS A 55 14.19 12.03 2.01
C HIS A 55 12.96 12.84 2.42
N HIS A 56 11.78 12.45 1.93
CA HIS A 56 10.49 13.09 2.22
C HIS A 56 9.62 12.23 3.16
N LEU A 57 10.22 11.29 3.89
CA LEU A 57 9.46 10.35 4.71
C LEU A 57 8.62 11.07 5.77
N GLU A 58 9.18 12.08 6.45
CA GLU A 58 8.45 12.86 7.45
C GLU A 58 7.18 13.51 6.87
N ASP A 59 7.31 14.15 5.69
CA ASP A 59 6.19 14.74 4.97
C ASP A 59 5.17 13.65 4.60
N ILE A 60 5.64 12.52 4.04
CA ILE A 60 4.79 11.40 3.62
C ILE A 60 4.02 10.79 4.80
N LEU A 61 4.64 10.63 5.97
CA LEU A 61 4.01 10.06 7.14
C LEU A 61 2.91 10.97 7.70
N SER A 62 3.11 12.29 7.69
CA SER A 62 2.03 13.22 8.05
C SER A 62 0.85 13.13 7.08
N LEU A 63 1.13 13.02 5.78
CA LEU A 63 0.12 12.84 4.75
C LEU A 63 -0.65 11.53 4.93
N LEU A 64 0.05 10.43 5.23
CA LEU A 64 -0.56 9.13 5.49
C LEU A 64 -1.53 9.17 6.66
N GLN A 65 -1.16 9.81 7.76
CA GLN A 65 -2.05 9.92 8.94
C GLN A 65 -3.31 10.72 8.62
N SER A 66 -3.17 11.86 7.93
CA SER A 66 -4.33 12.67 7.52
C SER A 66 -5.26 11.91 6.56
N GLU A 67 -4.70 11.15 5.62
CA GLU A 67 -5.48 10.41 4.64
C GLU A 67 -6.07 9.14 5.23
N ALA A 68 -5.40 8.48 6.19
CA ALA A 68 -5.91 7.32 6.90
C ALA A 68 -7.18 7.64 7.67
N ARG A 69 -7.21 8.77 8.38
CA ARG A 69 -8.43 9.25 9.05
C ARG A 69 -9.57 9.48 8.08
N TYR A 70 -9.30 10.27 7.03
CA TYR A 70 -10.29 10.53 6.00
C TYR A 70 -10.82 9.23 5.38
N ALA A 71 -9.93 8.28 5.07
CA ALA A 71 -10.29 7.02 4.45
C ALA A 71 -11.10 6.11 5.38
N LEU A 72 -10.74 6.04 6.66
CA LEU A 72 -11.50 5.29 7.67
C LEU A 72 -12.88 5.91 7.89
N ASP A 73 -12.98 7.22 7.99
CA ASP A 73 -14.25 7.94 8.17
C ASP A 73 -15.18 7.73 6.96
N GLU A 74 -14.65 7.83 5.75
CA GLU A 74 -15.42 7.62 4.52
C GLU A 74 -15.86 6.16 4.35
N GLU A 75 -15.00 5.20 4.69
CA GLU A 75 -15.26 3.79 4.42
C GLU A 75 -16.00 3.06 5.55
N LEU A 76 -15.69 3.36 6.80
CA LEU A 76 -16.26 2.69 7.97
C LEU A 76 -17.35 3.54 8.65
N GLY A 77 -17.27 4.86 8.51
CA GLY A 77 -18.17 5.80 9.19
C GLY A 77 -18.06 5.71 10.71
N TRP A 78 -19.09 6.18 11.42
CA TRP A 78 -19.11 6.19 12.89
C TRP A 78 -20.29 5.37 13.44
N PRO A 79 -20.30 4.05 13.27
CA PRO A 79 -21.42 3.22 13.67
C PRO A 79 -21.50 3.09 15.19
N GLU A 80 -22.60 3.57 15.79
CA GLU A 80 -22.89 3.38 17.22
C GLU A 80 -23.24 1.92 17.55
N GLN A 81 -23.80 1.20 16.58
CA GLN A 81 -24.17 -0.21 16.69
C GLN A 81 -23.22 -1.10 15.90
N TRP A 82 -23.05 -2.35 16.36
CA TRP A 82 -22.27 -3.36 15.65
C TRP A 82 -22.76 -3.51 14.20
N THR A 83 -21.90 -3.13 13.26
CA THR A 83 -22.21 -3.12 11.83
C THR A 83 -21.29 -4.07 11.10
N SER A 84 -21.85 -4.94 10.27
CA SER A 84 -21.08 -5.91 9.49
C SER A 84 -20.60 -5.30 8.17
N VAL A 85 -19.29 -5.30 7.94
CA VAL A 85 -18.65 -4.76 6.74
C VAL A 85 -17.79 -5.80 6.02
N PRO A 86 -17.73 -5.78 4.68
CA PRO A 86 -16.85 -6.67 3.93
C PRO A 86 -15.40 -6.19 4.06
N LEU A 87 -14.60 -6.89 4.88
CA LEU A 87 -13.27 -6.47 5.31
C LEU A 87 -12.37 -6.10 4.13
N HIS A 88 -12.03 -7.07 3.29
CA HIS A 88 -11.08 -6.90 2.19
C HIS A 88 -11.52 -5.83 1.19
N ARG A 89 -12.83 -5.64 0.98
CA ARG A 89 -13.36 -4.58 0.09
C ARG A 89 -13.14 -3.18 0.68
N LYS A 90 -13.33 -3.04 1.99
CA LYS A 90 -13.11 -1.77 2.70
C LYS A 90 -11.63 -1.45 2.80
N LEU A 91 -10.80 -2.43 3.15
CA LEU A 91 -9.35 -2.26 3.21
C LEU A 91 -8.75 -1.82 1.86
N ARG A 92 -9.16 -2.44 0.74
CA ARG A 92 -8.70 -2.04 -0.60
C ARG A 92 -8.98 -0.57 -0.89
N ARG A 93 -10.16 -0.07 -0.50
CA ARG A 93 -10.56 1.33 -0.71
C ARG A 93 -9.76 2.27 0.18
N ILE A 94 -9.57 1.91 1.44
CA ILE A 94 -8.73 2.67 2.38
C ILE A 94 -7.32 2.78 1.83
N VAL A 95 -6.67 1.64 1.55
CA VAL A 95 -5.30 1.61 1.03
C VAL A 95 -5.18 2.37 -0.28
N ALA A 96 -6.14 2.23 -1.22
CA ALA A 96 -6.10 2.99 -2.48
C ALA A 96 -6.09 4.51 -2.28
N LEU A 97 -6.78 5.03 -1.26
CA LEU A 97 -6.75 6.45 -0.89
C LEU A 97 -5.37 6.85 -0.35
N LEU A 98 -4.79 6.07 0.58
CA LEU A 98 -3.46 6.31 1.14
C LEU A 98 -2.38 6.27 0.04
N THR A 99 -2.32 5.18 -0.71
CA THR A 99 -1.37 4.99 -1.82
C THR A 99 -1.53 6.10 -2.87
N GLY A 100 -2.77 6.43 -3.23
CA GLY A 100 -3.07 7.51 -4.17
C GLY A 100 -2.56 8.86 -3.69
N ARG A 101 -2.69 9.17 -2.39
CA ARG A 101 -2.20 10.41 -1.79
C ARG A 101 -0.69 10.57 -1.93
N ILE A 102 0.07 9.48 -1.78
CA ILE A 102 1.54 9.49 -1.88
C ILE A 102 1.98 9.59 -3.34
N PHE A 103 1.49 8.69 -4.18
CA PHE A 103 2.09 8.50 -5.51
C PHE A 103 1.50 9.41 -6.59
N VAL A 104 0.22 9.80 -6.46
CA VAL A 104 -0.44 10.63 -7.49
C VAL A 104 -0.72 12.04 -6.98
N GLY A 105 -1.06 12.16 -5.70
CA GLY A 105 -1.40 13.43 -5.07
C GLY A 105 -2.85 13.86 -5.29
N ARG A 106 -3.26 14.93 -4.62
CA ARG A 106 -4.60 15.53 -4.77
C ARG A 106 -4.63 16.46 -6.00
N PRO A 107 -5.79 16.62 -6.68
CA PRO A 107 -7.10 16.05 -6.34
C PRO A 107 -7.33 14.61 -6.84
N LEU A 108 -6.50 14.12 -7.77
CA LEU A 108 -6.75 12.84 -8.45
C LEU A 108 -6.78 11.64 -7.50
N SER A 109 -6.04 11.67 -6.38
CA SER A 109 -6.08 10.61 -5.36
C SER A 109 -7.47 10.31 -4.80
N ARG A 110 -8.38 11.30 -4.80
CA ARG A 110 -9.77 11.18 -4.33
C ARG A 110 -10.77 11.07 -5.47
N ASP A 111 -10.32 11.09 -6.72
CA ASP A 111 -11.19 10.93 -7.86
C ASP A 111 -11.75 9.50 -7.91
N ASN A 112 -13.07 9.41 -8.08
CA ASN A 112 -13.77 8.13 -8.04
C ASN A 112 -13.46 7.27 -9.28
N GLU A 113 -13.15 7.86 -10.43
CA GLU A 113 -12.78 7.10 -11.63
C GLU A 113 -11.38 6.52 -11.49
N TRP A 114 -10.43 7.32 -11.01
CA TRP A 114 -9.07 6.88 -10.67
C TRP A 114 -9.09 5.75 -9.63
N LEU A 115 -9.75 5.95 -8.48
CA LEU A 115 -9.81 4.94 -7.43
C LEU A 115 -10.42 3.63 -7.93
N LYS A 116 -11.53 3.69 -8.69
CA LYS A 116 -12.13 2.51 -9.29
C LYS A 116 -11.20 1.83 -10.29
N ALA A 117 -10.49 2.59 -11.11
CA ALA A 117 -9.54 2.04 -12.08
C ALA A 117 -8.41 1.29 -11.38
N CYS A 118 -7.79 1.88 -10.36
CA CYS A 118 -6.72 1.25 -9.59
C CYS A 118 -7.21 0.01 -8.82
N ILE A 119 -8.32 0.11 -8.09
CA ILE A 119 -8.86 -1.02 -7.32
C ILE A 119 -9.23 -2.17 -8.26
N ASN A 120 -9.95 -1.89 -9.35
CA ASN A 120 -10.35 -2.93 -10.29
C ASN A 120 -9.15 -3.52 -11.03
N PHE A 121 -8.14 -2.70 -11.38
CA PHE A 121 -6.91 -3.21 -11.95
C PHE A 121 -6.20 -4.19 -11.00
N THR A 122 -6.17 -3.87 -9.70
CA THR A 122 -5.61 -4.75 -8.67
C THR A 122 -6.41 -6.04 -8.53
N GLU A 123 -7.74 -5.95 -8.43
CA GLU A 123 -8.60 -7.13 -8.31
C GLU A 123 -8.51 -8.04 -9.56
N ASP A 124 -8.57 -7.48 -10.76
CA ASP A 124 -8.49 -8.26 -11.99
C ASP A 124 -7.10 -8.89 -12.17
N SER A 125 -6.04 -8.19 -11.77
CA SER A 125 -4.69 -8.76 -11.79
C SER A 125 -4.53 -9.91 -10.80
N GLU A 126 -5.13 -9.81 -9.62
CA GLU A 126 -5.20 -10.91 -8.66
C GLU A 126 -6.03 -12.09 -9.22
N ARG A 127 -7.14 -11.82 -9.90
CA ARG A 127 -7.92 -12.88 -10.58
C ARG A 127 -7.09 -13.55 -11.67
N VAL A 128 -6.32 -12.80 -12.46
CA VAL A 128 -5.37 -13.38 -13.45
C VAL A 128 -4.35 -14.27 -12.76
N LYS A 129 -3.75 -13.83 -11.65
CA LYS A 129 -2.83 -14.67 -10.84
C LYS A 129 -3.52 -15.98 -10.47
N ASN A 130 -4.66 -15.91 -9.78
CA ASN A 130 -5.38 -17.06 -9.24
C ASN A 130 -5.85 -18.03 -10.35
N ALA A 131 -6.42 -17.51 -11.43
CA ALA A 131 -6.83 -18.30 -12.59
C ALA A 131 -5.62 -18.99 -13.26
N SER A 132 -4.50 -18.27 -13.42
CA SER A 132 -3.29 -18.83 -14.03
C SER A 132 -2.66 -19.98 -13.21
N LEU A 133 -2.81 -19.95 -11.88
CA LEU A 133 -2.28 -20.98 -10.99
C LEU A 133 -2.96 -22.35 -11.17
N LYS A 134 -4.21 -22.37 -11.66
CA LYS A 134 -4.95 -23.61 -11.97
C LYS A 134 -4.36 -24.39 -13.14
N PHE A 135 -3.58 -23.73 -14.00
CA PHE A 135 -2.98 -24.34 -15.19
C PHE A 135 -1.50 -24.64 -14.98
N ASN A 136 -1.05 -25.75 -15.56
CA ASN A 136 0.37 -26.09 -15.65
C ASN A 136 1.12 -25.00 -16.44
N ARG A 137 2.36 -24.71 -16.03
CA ARG A 137 3.22 -23.66 -16.58
C ARG A 137 3.36 -23.71 -18.10
N PHE A 138 3.33 -24.90 -18.71
CA PHE A 138 3.45 -25.09 -20.16
C PHE A 138 2.19 -24.68 -20.94
N ILE A 139 1.01 -24.75 -20.33
CA ILE A 139 -0.28 -24.44 -20.95
C ILE A 139 -0.62 -22.94 -20.79
N ARG A 140 -0.09 -22.29 -19.74
CA ARG A 140 -0.36 -20.87 -19.44
C ARG A 140 -0.19 -19.93 -20.64
N PRO A 141 0.86 -20.03 -21.48
CA PRO A 141 1.01 -19.13 -22.64
C PRO A 141 -0.12 -19.23 -23.67
N PHE A 142 -0.83 -20.35 -23.72
CA PHE A 142 -1.91 -20.59 -24.67
C PHE A 142 -3.29 -20.27 -24.10
N VAL A 143 -3.45 -20.25 -22.78
CA VAL A 143 -4.77 -20.01 -22.13
C VAL A 143 -4.87 -18.61 -21.55
N VAL A 144 -3.83 -18.14 -20.85
CA VAL A 144 -3.83 -16.83 -20.16
C VAL A 144 -4.16 -15.65 -21.09
N PRO A 145 -3.65 -15.55 -22.33
CA PRO A 145 -3.99 -14.43 -23.21
C PRO A 145 -5.48 -14.30 -23.53
N PHE A 146 -6.23 -15.41 -23.46
CA PHE A 146 -7.65 -15.48 -23.82
C PHE A 146 -8.57 -15.44 -22.59
N MET A 147 -8.00 -15.25 -21.40
CA MET A 147 -8.75 -15.14 -20.17
C MET A 147 -9.49 -13.78 -20.11
N PRO A 148 -10.79 -13.74 -19.78
CA PRO A 148 -11.52 -12.49 -19.61
C PRO A 148 -10.91 -11.61 -18.52
N GLU A 149 -10.29 -12.20 -17.50
CA GLU A 149 -9.60 -11.50 -16.42
C GLU A 149 -8.43 -10.65 -16.95
N VAL A 150 -7.69 -11.15 -17.95
CA VAL A 150 -6.59 -10.39 -18.59
C VAL A 150 -7.15 -9.22 -19.38
N ALA A 151 -8.24 -9.43 -20.13
CA ALA A 151 -8.89 -8.36 -20.88
C ALA A 151 -9.40 -7.25 -19.95
N ASN A 152 -10.00 -7.61 -18.81
CA ASN A 152 -10.47 -6.66 -17.80
C ASN A 152 -9.31 -5.89 -17.16
N ALA A 153 -8.23 -6.58 -16.77
CA ALA A 153 -7.04 -5.93 -16.21
C ALA A 153 -6.45 -4.90 -17.20
N VAL A 154 -6.29 -5.26 -18.48
CA VAL A 154 -5.81 -4.33 -19.51
C VAL A 154 -6.77 -3.15 -19.71
N GLN A 155 -8.08 -3.38 -19.64
CA GLN A 155 -9.07 -2.31 -19.76
C GLN A 155 -9.01 -1.33 -18.59
N ASN A 156 -8.90 -1.83 -17.36
CA ASN A 156 -8.81 -0.99 -16.16
C ASN A 156 -7.48 -0.25 -16.09
N MET A 157 -6.38 -0.86 -16.53
CA MET A 157 -5.10 -0.17 -16.73
C MET A 157 -5.24 1.00 -17.72
N LYS A 158 -5.92 0.81 -18.86
CA LYS A 158 -6.17 1.90 -19.81
C LYS A 158 -7.04 3.02 -19.22
N LYS A 159 -8.04 2.69 -18.40
CA LYS A 159 -8.85 3.70 -17.71
C LYS A 159 -8.02 4.52 -16.73
N GLY A 160 -7.17 3.86 -15.94
CA GLY A 160 -6.24 4.54 -15.05
C GLY A 160 -5.25 5.43 -15.81
N GLY A 161 -4.73 4.93 -16.94
CA GLY A 161 -3.84 5.71 -17.81
C GLY A 161 -4.48 7.00 -18.31
N LYS A 162 -5.76 6.95 -18.72
CA LYS A 162 -6.52 8.15 -19.13
C LYS A 162 -6.67 9.18 -18.02
N CYS A 163 -6.85 8.73 -16.77
CA CYS A 163 -6.93 9.63 -15.62
C CYS A 163 -5.59 10.34 -15.36
N LEU A 164 -4.47 9.69 -15.69
CA LEU A 164 -3.12 10.24 -15.53
C LEU A 164 -2.67 11.13 -16.68
N GLU A 165 -3.29 11.03 -17.87
CA GLU A 165 -2.96 11.84 -19.05
C GLU A 165 -2.75 13.34 -18.75
N PRO A 166 -3.65 14.06 -18.04
CA PRO A 166 -3.45 15.47 -17.76
C PRO A 166 -2.22 15.74 -16.88
N ILE A 167 -1.98 14.91 -15.86
CA ILE A 167 -0.86 15.07 -14.94
C ILE A 167 0.45 14.73 -15.65
N VAL A 168 0.48 13.65 -16.43
CA VAL A 168 1.65 13.26 -17.22
C VAL A 168 1.98 14.36 -18.23
N ALA A 169 0.99 14.95 -18.89
CA ALA A 169 1.20 16.05 -19.82
C ALA A 169 1.82 17.28 -19.12
N ASP A 170 1.32 17.64 -17.94
CA ASP A 170 1.88 18.75 -17.15
C ASP A 170 3.31 18.46 -16.67
N VAL A 171 3.56 17.28 -16.09
CA VAL A 171 4.90 16.87 -15.64
C VAL A 171 5.91 16.88 -16.80
N MET A 172 5.50 16.41 -17.99
CA MET A 172 6.33 16.45 -19.19
C MET A 172 6.54 17.88 -19.71
N ALA A 173 5.56 18.77 -19.57
CA ALA A 173 5.70 20.19 -19.93
C ALA A 173 6.68 20.91 -18.97
N GLN A 174 6.56 20.67 -17.66
CA GLN A 174 7.47 21.21 -16.64
C GLN A 174 8.92 20.75 -16.85
N ALA A 175 9.12 19.50 -17.27
CA ALA A 175 10.44 18.98 -17.59
C ALA A 175 11.06 19.67 -18.82
N ARG A 176 10.25 20.18 -19.76
CA ARG A 176 10.72 20.96 -20.91
C ARG A 176 11.15 22.38 -20.52
N LEU A 177 10.62 22.96 -19.44
CA LEU A 177 11.00 24.31 -18.99
C LEU A 177 12.45 24.36 -18.47
N ASN A 178 12.92 23.30 -17.81
CA ASN A 178 14.32 23.14 -17.40
C ASN A 178 15.31 23.30 -18.56
N VAL A 179 14.87 22.95 -19.78
CA VAL A 179 15.67 22.97 -21.00
C VAL A 179 15.85 24.39 -21.52
N VAL A 180 14.87 25.24 -21.27
CA VAL A 180 14.83 26.65 -21.71
C VAL A 180 15.51 27.56 -20.68
N GLY A 181 16.06 26.99 -19.59
CA GLY A 181 16.70 27.75 -18.51
C GLY A 181 15.72 28.37 -17.52
N GLU A 182 14.44 27.98 -17.59
CA GLU A 182 13.43 28.37 -16.60
C GLU A 182 13.43 27.42 -15.41
N LYS A 183 13.19 27.97 -14.22
CA LYS A 183 13.24 27.21 -12.97
C LYS A 183 11.95 26.40 -12.81
N ARG A 184 12.05 25.06 -12.88
CA ARG A 184 10.92 24.16 -12.56
C ARG A 184 10.41 24.40 -11.14
N THR A 185 9.09 24.46 -11.01
CA THR A 185 8.42 24.31 -9.72
C THR A 185 8.32 22.82 -9.41
N LEU A 186 9.13 22.34 -8.46
CA LEU A 186 9.01 20.97 -7.97
C LEU A 186 7.77 20.88 -7.07
N PRO A 187 6.84 19.93 -7.31
CA PRO A 187 5.71 19.74 -6.42
C PRO A 187 6.21 19.32 -5.04
N LYS A 188 5.53 19.79 -3.98
CA LYS A 188 5.76 19.25 -2.63
C LYS A 188 5.37 17.76 -2.60
N PRO A 189 5.91 16.94 -1.67
CA PRO A 189 5.43 15.57 -1.46
C PRO A 189 3.91 15.52 -1.30
N GLY A 190 3.27 14.54 -1.94
CA GLY A 190 1.82 14.44 -2.04
C GLY A 190 1.14 15.51 -2.93
N GLY A 191 1.89 16.43 -3.51
CA GLY A 191 1.38 17.30 -4.57
C GLY A 191 1.07 16.53 -5.85
N GLU A 192 0.21 17.10 -6.70
CA GLU A 192 -0.12 16.53 -7.99
C GLU A 192 1.15 16.26 -8.81
N GLY A 193 1.37 15.01 -9.20
CA GLY A 193 2.51 14.62 -10.02
C GLY A 193 3.89 14.69 -9.35
N ALA A 194 3.97 14.81 -8.02
CA ALA A 194 5.23 14.84 -7.27
C ALA A 194 6.11 13.61 -7.52
N PHE A 195 5.55 12.41 -7.37
CA PHE A 195 6.29 11.16 -7.57
C PHE A 195 6.67 10.93 -9.04
N MET A 196 5.75 11.24 -9.97
CA MET A 196 6.01 11.19 -11.41
C MET A 196 7.15 12.13 -11.81
N THR A 197 7.21 13.30 -11.18
CA THR A 197 8.31 14.26 -11.32
C THR A 197 9.64 13.64 -10.91
N TRP A 198 9.68 12.89 -9.81
CA TRP A 198 10.89 12.21 -9.33
C TRP A 198 11.32 11.06 -10.24
N ILE A 199 10.38 10.25 -10.76
CA ILE A 199 10.70 9.19 -11.73
C ILE A 199 11.34 9.78 -12.98
N LEU A 200 10.80 10.90 -13.46
CA LEU A 200 11.27 11.54 -14.69
C LEU A 200 12.73 12.01 -14.59
N ASP A 201 13.23 12.33 -13.40
CA ASP A 201 14.63 12.75 -13.19
C ASP A 201 15.64 11.62 -13.47
N TYR A 202 15.18 10.36 -13.54
CA TYR A 202 15.99 9.18 -13.85
C TYR A 202 15.74 8.60 -15.26
N LEU A 203 14.81 9.19 -16.03
CA LEU A 203 14.51 8.76 -17.40
C LEU A 203 15.40 9.48 -18.42
N PRO A 204 15.66 8.84 -19.59
CA PRO A 204 16.40 9.47 -20.66
C PRO A 204 15.68 10.74 -21.12
N PHE A 205 16.45 11.83 -21.18
CA PHE A 205 15.92 13.13 -21.53
C PHE A 205 15.42 13.17 -22.99
N ASN A 206 14.25 13.77 -23.21
CA ASN A 206 13.63 13.99 -24.53
C ASN A 206 13.19 12.70 -25.29
N ASP A 207 12.94 11.60 -24.59
CA ASP A 207 12.31 10.42 -25.18
C ASP A 207 10.77 10.59 -25.23
N PRO A 208 10.13 10.56 -26.42
CA PRO A 208 8.67 10.64 -26.53
C PRO A 208 7.94 9.46 -25.85
N ALA A 209 8.62 8.32 -25.64
CA ALA A 209 8.05 7.17 -24.93
C ALA A 209 7.93 7.39 -23.42
N ASN A 210 8.57 8.43 -22.86
CA ASN A 210 8.55 8.70 -21.42
C ASN A 210 7.14 8.95 -20.88
N ALA A 211 6.26 9.58 -21.65
CA ALA A 211 4.89 9.83 -21.19
C ALA A 211 4.11 8.52 -20.96
N GLU A 212 4.15 7.60 -21.92
CA GLU A 212 3.49 6.29 -21.81
C GLU A 212 4.14 5.46 -20.69
N ARG A 213 5.48 5.44 -20.64
CA ARG A 213 6.24 4.72 -19.62
C ARG A 213 5.91 5.21 -18.21
N LEU A 214 5.90 6.53 -18.00
CA LEU A 214 5.58 7.14 -16.73
C LEU A 214 4.16 6.79 -16.25
N ALA A 215 3.18 6.82 -17.16
CA ALA A 215 1.80 6.42 -16.84
C ALA A 215 1.69 4.94 -16.44
N ILE A 216 2.39 4.05 -17.17
CA ILE A 216 2.40 2.60 -16.88
C ILE A 216 3.09 2.33 -15.55
N ASP A 217 4.28 2.90 -15.34
CA ASP A 217 5.06 2.73 -14.11
C ASP A 217 4.29 3.22 -12.89
N GLN A 218 3.63 4.38 -13.02
CA GLN A 218 2.76 4.94 -11.99
C GLN A 218 1.63 3.98 -11.58
N LEU A 219 0.96 3.36 -12.57
CA LEU A 219 -0.10 2.38 -12.31
C LEU A 219 0.43 1.11 -11.66
N ILE A 220 1.61 0.63 -12.07
CA ILE A 220 2.22 -0.59 -11.52
C ILE A 220 2.64 -0.36 -10.06
N VAL A 221 3.19 0.82 -9.73
CA VAL A 221 3.54 1.18 -8.35
C VAL A 221 2.29 1.26 -7.48
N CYS A 222 1.23 1.92 -7.95
CA CYS A 222 -0.03 1.98 -7.23
C CYS A 222 -0.63 0.58 -7.02
N PHE A 223 -0.59 -0.28 -8.05
CA PHE A 223 -1.01 -1.67 -7.94
C PHE A 223 -0.21 -2.42 -6.86
N ALA A 224 1.12 -2.33 -6.90
CA ALA A 224 2.00 -3.06 -6.00
C ALA A 224 1.74 -2.69 -4.54
N SER A 225 1.66 -1.39 -4.24
CA SER A 225 1.33 -0.88 -2.91
C SER A 225 -0.08 -1.29 -2.48
N ILE A 226 -1.11 -1.10 -3.33
CA ILE A 226 -2.48 -1.49 -2.97
C ILE A 226 -2.58 -2.99 -2.69
N TYR A 227 -1.99 -3.82 -3.54
CA TYR A 227 -2.05 -5.27 -3.40
C TYR A 227 -1.35 -5.76 -2.13
N ASN A 228 -0.10 -5.33 -1.89
CA ASN A 228 0.68 -5.80 -0.75
C ASN A 228 0.12 -5.27 0.58
N THR A 229 -0.13 -3.96 0.67
CA THR A 229 -0.64 -3.32 1.90
C THR A 229 -2.03 -3.84 2.25
N THR A 230 -2.93 -4.05 1.28
CA THR A 230 -4.25 -4.65 1.56
C THR A 230 -4.11 -6.05 2.13
N ARG A 231 -3.26 -6.91 1.52
CA ARG A 231 -3.08 -8.28 1.99
C ARG A 231 -2.48 -8.32 3.39
N LEU A 232 -1.47 -7.50 3.65
CA LEU A 232 -0.84 -7.41 4.97
C LEU A 232 -1.84 -6.90 6.01
N LEU A 233 -2.55 -5.82 5.73
CA LEU A 233 -3.54 -5.25 6.63
C LEU A 233 -4.69 -6.24 6.93
N GLY A 234 -5.17 -6.96 5.90
CA GLY A 234 -6.18 -7.99 6.07
C GLY A 234 -5.71 -9.13 6.98
N GLN A 235 -4.48 -9.62 6.75
CA GLN A 235 -3.86 -10.65 7.59
C GLN A 235 -3.73 -10.19 9.04
N VAL A 236 -3.21 -8.97 9.26
CA VAL A 236 -3.02 -8.40 10.59
C VAL A 236 -4.36 -8.22 11.33
N ILE A 237 -5.40 -7.72 10.66
CA ILE A 237 -6.72 -7.55 11.29
C ILE A 237 -7.37 -8.91 11.62
N GLU A 238 -7.26 -9.91 10.73
CA GLU A 238 -7.74 -11.26 11.00
C GLU A 238 -7.00 -11.91 12.19
N ASP A 239 -5.68 -11.72 12.28
CA ASP A 239 -4.85 -12.22 13.38
C ASP A 239 -5.20 -11.52 14.71
N LEU A 240 -5.40 -10.20 14.71
CA LEU A 240 -5.84 -9.43 15.88
C LEU A 240 -7.22 -9.86 16.36
N ALA A 241 -8.16 -10.04 15.42
CA ALA A 241 -9.51 -10.47 15.76
C ALA A 241 -9.55 -11.91 16.31
N SER A 242 -8.53 -12.73 16.02
CA SER A 242 -8.37 -14.08 16.57
C SER A 242 -7.68 -14.09 17.94
N GLN A 243 -7.03 -13.00 18.35
CA GLN A 243 -6.30 -12.84 19.62
C GLN A 243 -6.70 -11.52 20.31
N PRO A 244 -7.97 -11.40 20.76
CA PRO A 244 -8.50 -10.14 21.29
C PRO A 244 -7.75 -9.62 22.53
N GLU A 245 -7.08 -10.49 23.28
CA GLU A 245 -6.18 -10.13 24.38
C GLU A 245 -5.03 -9.20 23.97
N LEU A 246 -4.56 -9.27 22.71
CA LEU A 246 -3.51 -8.40 22.20
C LEU A 246 -4.02 -6.99 21.89
N ILE A 247 -5.30 -6.85 21.55
CA ILE A 247 -5.89 -5.55 21.19
C ILE A 247 -5.71 -4.55 22.34
N GLN A 248 -5.93 -4.98 23.59
CA GLN A 248 -5.78 -4.12 24.75
C GLN A 248 -4.31 -3.71 24.97
N LEU A 249 -3.37 -4.64 24.82
CA LEU A 249 -1.93 -4.36 24.96
C LEU A 249 -1.42 -3.35 23.92
N LEU A 250 -1.90 -3.46 22.68
CA LEU A 250 -1.54 -2.54 21.60
C LEU A 250 -2.19 -1.17 21.81
N ARG A 251 -3.43 -1.12 22.31
CA ARG A 251 -4.09 0.15 22.66
C ARG A 251 -3.35 0.89 23.76
N GLU A 252 -2.93 0.18 24.81
CA GLU A 252 -2.15 0.77 25.90
C GLU A 252 -0.82 1.34 25.41
N GLU A 253 -0.12 0.62 24.52
CA GLU A 253 1.09 1.16 23.87
C GLU A 253 0.77 2.43 23.07
N ILE A 254 -0.33 2.43 22.31
CA ILE A 254 -0.73 3.59 21.53
C ILE A 254 -1.02 4.80 22.42
N GLU A 255 -1.81 4.60 23.48
CA GLU A 255 -2.18 5.64 24.43
C GLU A 255 -0.94 6.21 25.17
N GLU A 256 0.01 5.34 25.56
CA GLU A 256 1.27 5.75 26.18
C GLU A 256 2.13 6.61 25.24
N VAL A 257 2.30 6.19 23.99
CA VAL A 257 3.09 6.94 23.00
C VAL A 257 2.43 8.29 22.69
N VAL A 258 1.11 8.33 22.52
CA VAL A 258 0.36 9.57 22.29
C VAL A 258 0.50 10.52 23.48
N ALA A 259 0.40 10.02 24.71
CA ALA A 259 0.54 10.82 25.93
C ALA A 259 1.96 11.40 26.09
N ASN A 260 2.99 10.63 25.71
CA ASN A 260 4.39 11.03 25.89
C ASN A 260 4.91 11.95 24.77
N ASN A 261 4.44 11.78 23.54
CA ASN A 261 4.96 12.51 22.38
C ASN A 261 4.09 13.71 21.99
N GLY A 262 2.83 13.73 22.43
CA GLY A 262 1.84 14.72 21.98
C GLY A 262 1.46 14.55 20.51
N LEU A 263 0.48 15.35 20.10
CA LEU A 263 0.04 15.44 18.71
C LEU A 263 0.53 16.78 18.14
N VAL A 264 1.10 16.73 16.94
CA VAL A 264 1.40 17.90 16.14
C VAL A 264 0.13 18.31 15.40
N VAL A 265 -0.08 19.60 15.18
CA VAL A 265 -1.23 20.12 14.42
C VAL A 265 -0.69 20.76 13.15
N ASP A 266 -1.25 20.41 11.99
CA ASP A 266 -0.91 21.03 10.71
C ASP A 266 -1.68 22.35 10.48
N GLU A 267 -1.42 23.01 9.34
CA GLU A 267 -2.10 24.25 8.93
C GLU A 267 -3.61 24.08 8.73
N ASP A 268 -4.08 22.84 8.53
CA ASP A 268 -5.48 22.46 8.30
C ASP A 268 -6.17 21.96 9.59
N ASP A 269 -5.58 22.18 10.77
CA ASP A 269 -6.01 21.70 12.10
C ASP A 269 -6.08 20.16 12.24
N ASN A 270 -5.42 19.42 11.35
CA ASN A 270 -5.29 17.98 11.49
C ASN A 270 -4.21 17.66 12.52
N ARG A 271 -4.56 16.82 13.47
CA ARG A 271 -3.64 16.32 14.49
C ARG A 271 -2.88 15.12 13.96
N TYR A 272 -1.58 14.99 14.17
CA TYR A 272 -0.85 13.78 13.76
C TYR A 272 0.25 13.48 14.76
N LEU A 273 0.60 12.20 14.85
CA LEU A 273 1.74 11.75 15.62
C LEU A 273 3.03 12.20 14.92
N PRO A 274 3.98 12.79 15.66
CA PRO A 274 5.30 13.08 15.09
C PRO A 274 5.98 11.76 14.69
N ASP A 275 6.81 11.79 13.65
CA ASP A 275 7.49 10.60 13.08
C ASP A 275 8.23 9.77 14.15
N SER A 276 8.88 10.45 15.09
CA SER A 276 9.54 9.83 16.26
C SER A 276 8.63 9.00 17.16
N SER A 277 7.31 9.03 16.94
CA SER A 277 6.32 8.20 17.62
C SER A 277 6.13 6.86 16.92
N LEU A 278 6.24 6.79 15.59
CA LEU A 278 6.05 5.55 14.85
C LEU A 278 7.13 4.53 15.19
N SER A 279 8.37 4.98 15.37
CA SER A 279 9.47 4.14 15.84
C SER A 279 9.30 3.64 17.29
N LYS A 280 8.34 4.19 18.05
CA LYS A 280 8.05 3.80 19.44
C LYS A 280 6.94 2.75 19.56
N PHE A 281 6.20 2.47 18.48
CA PHE A 281 5.20 1.41 18.45
C PHE A 281 5.87 0.04 18.24
N GLU A 282 6.73 -0.36 19.18
CA GLU A 282 7.53 -1.59 19.06
C GLU A 282 6.65 -2.84 19.03
N LYS A 283 5.65 -2.94 19.92
CA LYS A 283 4.77 -4.11 19.99
C LYS A 283 3.87 -4.18 18.76
N LEU A 284 3.33 -3.04 18.32
CA LEU A 284 2.53 -2.98 17.09
C LEU A 284 3.35 -3.40 15.86
N HIS A 285 4.57 -2.88 15.70
CA HIS A 285 5.42 -3.23 14.57
C HIS A 285 5.81 -4.72 14.60
N ASP A 286 6.19 -5.22 15.77
CA ASP A 286 6.47 -6.66 15.96
C ASP A 286 5.27 -7.52 15.57
N PHE A 287 4.06 -7.11 15.95
CA PHE A 287 2.85 -7.83 15.57
C PHE A 287 2.66 -7.87 14.06
N VAL A 288 2.84 -6.72 13.38
CA VAL A 288 2.75 -6.63 11.91
C VAL A 288 3.76 -7.55 11.23
N LEU A 289 5.02 -7.56 11.69
CA LEU A 289 6.08 -8.40 11.15
C LEU A 289 5.83 -9.90 11.38
N VAL A 290 5.29 -10.26 12.54
CA VAL A 290 4.90 -11.63 12.89
C VAL A 290 3.76 -12.11 11.99
N SER A 291 2.73 -11.27 11.76
CA SER A 291 1.62 -11.56 10.83
C SER A 291 2.09 -11.68 9.38
N GLN A 292 3.12 -10.93 8.98
CA GLN A 292 3.73 -11.06 7.66
C GLN A 292 4.54 -12.38 7.50
N GLY A 293 4.90 -13.03 8.61
CA GLY A 293 5.75 -14.22 8.62
C GLY A 293 7.25 -13.93 8.59
N SER A 294 7.68 -12.68 8.85
CA SER A 294 9.04 -12.19 8.73
C SER A 294 9.91 -12.45 9.98
N TYR A 295 9.78 -13.61 10.61
CA TYR A 295 10.38 -13.90 11.94
C TYR A 295 11.91 -13.81 11.98
N SER A 296 12.62 -14.18 10.91
CA SER A 296 14.09 -14.24 10.88
C SER A 296 14.73 -12.86 10.75
N ASP A 297 14.02 -11.89 10.19
CA ASP A 297 14.58 -10.62 9.74
C ASP A 297 14.08 -9.44 10.60
N MET A 298 13.34 -9.73 11.69
CA MET A 298 12.72 -8.74 12.59
C MET A 298 13.69 -7.64 13.07
N PRO A 299 14.94 -7.92 13.52
CA PRO A 299 15.81 -6.86 14.02
C PRO A 299 16.22 -5.84 12.95
N GLU A 300 16.43 -6.30 11.71
CA GLU A 300 16.80 -5.46 10.58
C GLU A 300 15.58 -4.68 10.07
N ARG A 301 14.44 -5.37 9.92
CA ARG A 301 13.16 -4.76 9.51
C ARG A 301 12.65 -3.71 10.50
N ARG A 302 12.86 -3.91 11.81
CA ARG A 302 12.54 -2.90 12.82
C ARG A 302 13.33 -1.61 12.63
N SER A 303 14.59 -1.74 12.22
CA SER A 303 15.45 -0.57 11.99
C SER A 303 15.10 0.16 10.69
N ASN A 304 14.61 -0.59 9.69
CA ASN A 304 14.32 -0.10 8.34
C ASN A 304 12.92 -0.58 7.87
N PRO A 305 11.82 0.02 8.37
CA PRO A 305 10.48 -0.40 8.00
C PRO A 305 10.16 -0.03 6.55
N THR A 306 9.36 -0.86 5.89
CA THR A 306 8.90 -0.56 4.53
C THR A 306 7.74 0.44 4.53
N LEU A 307 7.50 1.11 3.40
CA LEU A 307 6.35 2.01 3.26
C LEU A 307 5.02 1.30 3.52
N ALA A 308 4.87 0.04 3.08
CA ALA A 308 3.68 -0.76 3.35
C ALA A 308 3.52 -1.04 4.86
N GLU A 309 4.60 -1.31 5.58
CA GLU A 309 4.56 -1.45 7.04
C GLU A 309 4.10 -0.13 7.71
N TYR A 310 4.61 1.02 7.27
CA TYR A 310 4.14 2.32 7.75
C TYR A 310 2.65 2.59 7.44
N GLU A 311 2.20 2.31 6.21
CA GLU A 311 0.79 2.42 5.83
C GLU A 311 -0.09 1.56 6.74
N VAL A 312 0.30 0.30 6.97
CA VAL A 312 -0.40 -0.63 7.85
C VAL A 312 -0.42 -0.11 9.28
N MET A 313 0.72 0.29 9.84
CA MET A 313 0.81 0.80 11.20
C MET A 313 -0.06 2.04 11.41
N VAL A 314 -0.02 3.01 10.48
CA VAL A 314 -0.85 4.22 10.55
C VAL A 314 -2.34 3.88 10.54
N VAL A 315 -2.77 2.98 9.64
CA VAL A 315 -4.18 2.55 9.61
C VAL A 315 -4.56 1.81 10.88
N LEU A 316 -3.69 0.97 11.43
CA LEU A 316 -3.96 0.23 12.67
C LEU A 316 -4.04 1.15 13.89
N VAL A 317 -3.19 2.17 13.99
CA VAL A 317 -3.25 3.15 15.08
C VAL A 317 -4.61 3.83 15.09
N GLU A 318 -5.04 4.36 13.94
CA GLU A 318 -6.34 5.03 13.82
C GLU A 318 -7.51 4.05 14.03
N LEU A 319 -7.40 2.81 13.56
CA LEU A 319 -8.41 1.78 13.76
C LEU A 319 -8.54 1.39 15.25
N LEU A 320 -7.43 1.15 15.95
CA LEU A 320 -7.41 0.71 17.35
C LEU A 320 -7.82 1.83 18.32
N GLN A 321 -7.56 3.09 17.98
CA GLN A 321 -7.98 4.24 18.75
C GLN A 321 -9.48 4.49 18.65
N ASN A 322 -10.06 4.39 17.45
CA ASN A 322 -11.42 4.87 17.19
C ASN A 322 -12.48 3.75 17.09
N TYR A 323 -12.07 2.49 16.91
CA TYR A 323 -13.00 1.40 16.64
C TYR A 323 -12.77 0.18 17.54
N GLU A 324 -13.87 -0.52 17.80
CA GLU A 324 -13.89 -1.90 18.26
C GLU A 324 -14.27 -2.79 17.08
N PHE A 325 -13.62 -3.94 16.96
CA PHE A 325 -13.91 -4.88 15.90
C PHE A 325 -13.80 -6.34 16.35
N ARG A 326 -14.56 -7.22 15.69
CA ARG A 326 -14.50 -8.67 15.86
C ARG A 326 -14.90 -9.38 14.57
N LEU A 327 -14.39 -10.61 14.37
CA LEU A 327 -14.83 -11.46 13.26
C LEU A 327 -16.27 -11.92 13.49
N SER A 328 -17.08 -11.91 12.44
CA SER A 328 -18.45 -12.43 12.54
C SER A 328 -18.45 -13.94 12.77
N SER A 329 -19.38 -14.43 13.60
CA SER A 329 -19.39 -15.79 14.17
C SER A 329 -19.40 -16.92 13.15
N ALA A 330 -19.86 -16.66 11.91
CA ALA A 330 -19.85 -17.67 10.83
C ALA A 330 -18.43 -18.11 10.41
N VAL A 331 -17.41 -17.30 10.64
CA VAL A 331 -16.01 -17.63 10.29
C VAL A 331 -15.30 -18.36 11.43
N ALA A 332 -15.70 -18.13 12.68
CA ALA A 332 -15.06 -18.71 13.87
C ALA A 332 -15.25 -20.24 13.97
N GLU A 333 -16.38 -20.77 13.50
CA GLU A 333 -16.67 -22.21 13.54
C GLU A 333 -15.87 -23.03 12.50
N GLY A 334 -15.31 -22.40 11.47
CA GLY A 334 -14.51 -23.07 10.42
C GLY A 334 -13.01 -23.19 10.70
N ARG A 335 -12.49 -22.50 11.71
CA ARG A 335 -11.05 -22.47 12.05
C ARG A 335 -10.78 -22.90 13.49
N SER A 336 -11.15 -24.12 13.87
CA SER A 336 -10.51 -24.77 15.01
C SER A 336 -9.09 -25.19 14.62
N LEU A 337 -8.08 -24.41 15.05
CA LEU A 337 -6.65 -24.71 14.88
C LEU A 337 -6.26 -26.00 15.63
N PRO A 338 -5.59 -27.00 15.01
CA PRO A 338 -4.87 -28.00 15.75
C PRO A 338 -3.54 -27.44 16.23
N LEU A 339 -3.36 -27.41 17.55
CA LEU A 339 -2.07 -27.25 18.21
C LEU A 339 -1.15 -28.43 17.87
N SER A 340 -0.39 -28.32 16.77
CA SER A 340 0.92 -28.97 16.64
C SER A 340 1.74 -28.29 15.54
N ARG A 341 2.76 -27.51 15.95
CA ARG A 341 3.75 -26.92 15.04
C ARG A 341 4.58 -28.03 14.40
N GLY A 342 4.33 -28.27 13.12
CA GLY A 342 5.23 -28.98 12.19
C GLY A 342 5.56 -28.04 11.03
N CYS A 343 6.85 -27.91 10.73
CA CYS A 343 7.40 -27.02 9.69
C CYS A 343 6.69 -27.19 8.32
N PRO A 344 6.15 -26.13 7.68
CA PRO A 344 5.54 -26.27 6.37
C PRO A 344 6.60 -26.15 5.26
N LYS A 345 6.86 -27.27 4.57
CA LYS A 345 7.50 -27.28 3.25
C LYS A 345 6.47 -26.91 2.18
N SER A 346 6.83 -25.93 1.35
CA SER A 346 6.18 -25.53 0.09
C SER A 346 4.77 -24.92 0.23
N GLY A 347 4.72 -23.58 0.10
CA GLY A 347 3.51 -22.77 0.13
C GLY A 347 2.58 -23.07 -1.05
N LYS A 348 1.37 -23.50 -0.72
CA LYS A 348 0.17 -23.22 -1.52
C LYS A 348 -0.55 -22.08 -0.82
N GLU A 349 -0.58 -20.90 -1.45
CA GLU A 349 -1.50 -19.83 -1.05
C GLU A 349 -2.94 -20.38 -1.18
N PRO A 350 -3.82 -20.18 -0.19
CA PRO A 350 -5.22 -20.56 -0.32
C PRO A 350 -5.86 -19.76 -1.47
N SER A 351 -6.45 -20.50 -2.41
CA SER A 351 -7.18 -19.95 -3.55
C SER A 351 -8.49 -19.31 -3.08
N HIS A 352 -8.58 -17.99 -3.11
CA HIS A 352 -9.84 -17.25 -2.95
C HIS A 352 -10.64 -17.33 -4.26
N ASP A 353 -11.33 -18.44 -4.48
CA ASP A 353 -12.26 -18.59 -5.60
C ASP A 353 -13.52 -19.30 -5.09
N GLY A 354 -14.49 -18.48 -4.69
CA GLY A 354 -15.65 -18.88 -3.88
C GLY A 354 -15.73 -18.04 -2.62
N ALA A 355 -16.70 -17.14 -2.56
CA ALA A 355 -16.82 -16.07 -1.57
C ALA A 355 -17.13 -16.57 -0.14
N ASP A 356 -16.09 -16.83 0.66
CA ASP A 356 -16.13 -16.47 2.07
C ASP A 356 -15.68 -15.01 2.18
N VAL A 357 -16.63 -14.08 1.96
CA VAL A 357 -16.38 -12.67 2.25
C VAL A 357 -16.16 -12.60 3.76
N VAL A 358 -14.92 -12.36 4.17
CA VAL A 358 -14.61 -12.13 5.58
C VAL A 358 -15.37 -10.88 6.02
N MET A 359 -16.37 -11.09 6.86
CA MET A 359 -17.19 -10.03 7.44
C MET A 359 -16.58 -9.62 8.78
N LEU A 360 -16.27 -8.34 8.90
CA LEU A 360 -15.83 -7.72 10.14
C LEU A 360 -17.01 -6.99 10.77
N GLU A 361 -17.31 -7.28 12.03
CA GLU A 361 -18.24 -6.47 12.80
C GLU A 361 -17.45 -5.33 13.44
N ILE A 362 -17.87 -4.10 13.16
CA ILE A 362 -17.23 -2.88 13.68
C ILE A 362 -18.22 -2.06 14.48
N ARG A 363 -17.70 -1.35 15.49
CA ARG A 363 -18.43 -0.36 16.29
C ARG A 363 -17.48 0.76 16.64
N ARG A 364 -17.99 1.99 16.74
CA ARG A 364 -17.24 3.12 17.29
C ARG A 364 -16.86 2.85 18.75
N ARG A 365 -15.62 3.13 19.11
CA ARG A 365 -15.16 3.13 20.50
C ARG A 365 -15.67 4.40 21.20
N GLU A 366 -16.22 4.23 22.40
CA GLU A 366 -16.71 5.33 23.26
C GLU A 366 -15.58 6.12 23.92
#